data_AF-A0A0A3IF93-F1
#
_entry.id   AF-A0A0A3IF93-F1
#
_cell.length_a   1.000
_cell.length_b   1.000
_cell.length_c   1.000
_cell.angle_alpha   90.00
_cell.angle_beta   90.00
_cell.angle_gamma   90.00
#
_symmetry.space_group_name_H-M   'P 1'
#
loop_
_entity.id
_entity.type
_entity.pdbx_description
1 polymer ?
#
loop_
_entity_poly.entity_id
_entity_poly.type
_entity_poly.pdbx_seq_one_letter_code
_entity_poly.pdbx_strand_id
1 'polypeptide(L)'
;MQLHEILIFGGIWGWLMIFFLTPPHHNVSNEPQEKSSIMTFSKVFQISLIRVVLHKKAILALVLFVATIIYFWSYFESIEVYRQIHGEDGFRLISPKVDGIYYVFGVTIYTAVLYLCAVINRADKLIKSTIE
;
A
#
# COMPACT_ATOMS: atom_id res chain seq x y z
N MET A 1 19.65 4.96 0.39
CA MET A 1 19.23 4.73 -1.00
C MET A 1 19.43 6.01 -1.79
N GLN A 2 19.85 5.89 -3.05
CA GLN A 2 19.89 7.03 -3.98
C GLN A 2 18.46 7.39 -4.42
N LEU A 3 18.23 8.65 -4.83
CA LEU A 3 16.90 9.14 -5.22
C LEU A 3 16.27 8.27 -6.33
N HIS A 4 17.08 7.83 -7.29
CA HIS A 4 16.62 6.98 -8.39
C HIS A 4 16.10 5.60 -7.89
N GLU A 5 16.74 5.00 -6.88
CA GLU A 5 16.30 3.73 -6.28
C GLU A 5 14.94 3.91 -5.61
N ILE A 6 14.72 5.03 -4.92
CA ILE A 6 13.46 5.36 -4.26
C ILE A 6 12.35 5.55 -5.30
N LEU A 7 12.63 6.22 -6.43
CA LEU A 7 11.66 6.39 -7.51
C LEU A 7 11.30 5.06 -8.18
N ILE A 8 12.29 4.22 -8.47
CA ILE A 8 12.08 2.91 -9.10
C ILE A 8 11.30 2.00 -8.14
N PHE A 9 11.74 1.92 -6.88
CA PHE A 9 11.06 1.15 -5.86
C PHE A 9 9.64 1.66 -5.67
N GLY A 10 9.45 2.95 -5.39
CA GLY A 10 8.14 3.55 -5.15
C GLY A 10 7.19 3.36 -6.34
N GLY A 11 7.68 3.50 -7.57
CA GLY A 11 6.89 3.31 -8.78
C GLY A 11 6.45 1.86 -8.99
N ILE A 12 7.40 0.92 -9.03
CA ILE A 12 7.11 -0.50 -9.28
C ILE A 12 6.31 -1.11 -8.13
N TRP A 13 6.78 -0.89 -6.90
CA TRP A 13 6.13 -1.40 -5.69
C TRP A 13 4.75 -0.77 -5.50
N GLY A 14 4.62 0.53 -5.71
CA GLY A 14 3.34 1.25 -5.62
C GLY A 14 2.34 0.77 -6.66
N TRP A 15 2.77 0.56 -7.90
CA TRP A 15 1.93 -0.01 -8.96
C TRP A 15 1.43 -1.42 -8.59
N LEU A 16 2.33 -2.26 -8.06
CA LEU A 16 1.99 -3.61 -7.64
C LEU A 16 0.99 -3.60 -6.47
N MET A 17 1.15 -2.68 -5.52
CA MET A 17 0.20 -2.47 -4.43
C MET A 17 -1.19 -2.06 -4.95
N ILE A 18 -1.26 -1.09 -5.87
CA ILE A 18 -2.53 -0.69 -6.50
C ILE A 18 -3.17 -1.89 -7.22
N PHE A 19 -2.38 -2.68 -7.94
CA PHE A 19 -2.86 -3.87 -8.64
C PHE A 19 -3.48 -4.90 -7.69
N PHE A 20 -2.87 -5.16 -6.54
CA PHE A 20 -3.40 -6.09 -5.54
C PHE A 20 -4.59 -5.51 -4.76
N LEU A 21 -4.59 -4.21 -4.49
CA LEU A 21 -5.71 -3.51 -3.83
C LEU A 21 -6.93 -3.36 -4.74
N THR A 22 -6.75 -3.40 -6.06
CA THR A 22 -7.86 -3.31 -7.01
C THR A 22 -8.63 -4.65 -7.04
N PRO A 23 -9.91 -4.66 -6.64
CA PRO A 23 -10.71 -5.88 -6.69
C PRO A 23 -10.90 -6.34 -8.14
N PRO A 24 -10.90 -7.65 -8.43
CA PRO A 24 -11.15 -8.16 -9.76
C PRO A 24 -12.55 -7.77 -10.24
N HIS A 25 -12.65 -7.40 -11.53
CA HIS A 25 -13.83 -6.83 -12.19
C HIS A 25 -15.10 -7.70 -12.13
N HIS A 26 -15.01 -8.94 -11.66
CA HIS A 26 -16.04 -9.96 -11.81
C HIS A 26 -17.27 -9.77 -10.90
N ASN A 27 -17.19 -8.97 -9.83
CA ASN A 27 -18.23 -8.93 -8.80
C ASN A 27 -19.09 -7.66 -8.76
N VAL A 28 -18.95 -6.74 -9.73
CA VAL A 28 -19.82 -5.55 -9.81
C VAL A 28 -21.24 -5.92 -10.24
N SER A 29 -21.41 -7.04 -10.95
CA SER A 29 -22.71 -7.46 -11.51
C SER A 29 -23.64 -8.20 -10.52
N ASN A 30 -23.15 -8.60 -9.33
CA ASN A 30 -23.88 -9.47 -8.41
C ASN A 30 -24.18 -8.81 -7.05
N GLU A 31 -23.99 -7.50 -6.91
CA GLU A 31 -24.53 -6.82 -5.73
C GLU A 31 -26.05 -6.80 -5.81
N PRO A 32 -26.76 -7.19 -4.73
CA PRO A 32 -28.17 -6.88 -4.63
C PRO A 32 -28.27 -5.36 -4.78
N GLN A 33 -28.86 -4.90 -5.87
CA GLN A 33 -29.41 -3.56 -5.97
C GLN A 33 -30.26 -3.38 -4.70
N GLU A 34 -29.72 -2.70 -3.69
CA GLU A 34 -30.52 -2.22 -2.59
C GLU A 34 -31.38 -1.11 -3.20
N LYS A 35 -32.52 -1.56 -3.72
CA LYS A 35 -33.57 -0.72 -4.28
C LYS A 35 -33.83 0.43 -3.31
N SER A 36 -33.86 1.64 -3.87
CA SER A 36 -34.67 2.77 -3.39
C SER A 36 -34.30 3.46 -2.07
N SER A 37 -33.04 3.79 -1.81
CA SER A 37 -32.78 4.96 -0.95
C SER A 37 -31.60 5.77 -1.45
N ILE A 38 -31.70 7.10 -1.33
CA ILE A 38 -30.64 8.06 -1.65
C ILE A 38 -29.42 7.72 -0.78
N MET A 39 -28.51 6.89 -1.30
CA MET A 39 -27.32 6.46 -0.57
C MET A 39 -26.37 7.65 -0.49
N THR A 40 -26.22 8.19 0.72
CA THR A 40 -25.22 9.23 1.03
C THR A 40 -23.82 8.70 0.72
N PHE A 41 -22.97 9.51 0.06
CA PHE A 41 -21.57 9.19 -0.32
C PHE A 41 -20.78 8.46 0.79
N SER A 42 -20.98 8.87 2.04
CA SER A 42 -20.35 8.24 3.22
C SER A 42 -20.65 6.73 3.35
N LYS A 43 -21.88 6.28 3.08
CA LYS A 43 -22.24 4.86 3.12
C LYS A 43 -21.56 4.06 2.01
N VAL A 44 -21.53 4.61 0.78
CA VAL A 44 -20.86 3.99 -0.37
C VAL A 44 -19.35 3.90 -0.13
N PHE A 45 -18.76 4.91 0.49
CA PHE A 45 -17.35 4.94 0.87
C PHE A 45 -17.04 3.87 1.93
N GLN A 46 -17.85 3.74 2.99
CA GLN A 46 -17.67 2.72 4.03
C GLN A 46 -17.77 1.29 3.49
N ILE A 47 -18.77 1.01 2.64
CA ILE A 47 -18.93 -0.29 1.99
C ILE A 47 -17.72 -0.60 1.10
N SER A 48 -17.23 0.40 0.35
CA SER A 48 -16.03 0.28 -0.47
C SER A 48 -14.80 -0.02 0.37
N LEU A 49 -14.66 0.62 1.54
CA LEU A 49 -13.57 0.42 2.50
C LEU A 49 -13.47 -1.05 2.95
N ILE A 50 -14.59 -1.61 3.45
CA ILE A 50 -14.65 -2.99 3.94
C ILE A 50 -14.35 -3.97 2.80
N ARG A 51 -14.87 -3.70 1.60
CA ARG A 51 -14.75 -4.59 0.46
C ARG A 51 -13.39 -4.53 -0.24
N VAL A 52 -12.61 -3.46 -0.05
CA VAL A 52 -11.19 -3.40 -0.50
C VAL A 52 -10.28 -4.19 0.45
N VAL A 53 -10.71 -4.44 1.69
CA VAL A 53 -9.93 -5.28 2.63
C VAL A 53 -10.26 -6.76 2.50
N LEU A 54 -11.52 -7.11 2.18
CA LEU A 54 -12.00 -8.49 2.22
C LEU A 54 -11.81 -9.30 0.92
N HIS A 55 -11.17 -8.77 -0.13
CA HIS A 55 -10.93 -9.55 -1.35
C HIS A 55 -9.65 -10.38 -1.27
N LYS A 56 -9.64 -11.54 -1.92
CA LYS A 56 -8.50 -12.49 -1.90
C LYS A 56 -7.16 -11.87 -2.32
N LYS A 57 -7.16 -10.83 -3.17
CA LYS A 57 -5.94 -10.12 -3.59
C LYS A 57 -5.45 -9.10 -2.56
N ALA A 58 -6.30 -8.62 -1.65
CA ALA A 58 -5.88 -7.74 -0.55
C ALA A 58 -4.88 -8.45 0.38
N ILE A 59 -5.02 -9.77 0.52
CA ILE A 59 -4.06 -10.61 1.26
C ILE A 59 -2.68 -10.53 0.59
N LEU A 60 -2.59 -10.51 -0.74
CA LEU A 60 -1.32 -10.35 -1.44
C LEU A 60 -0.71 -8.97 -1.20
N ALA A 61 -1.52 -7.91 -1.16
CA ALA A 61 -1.06 -6.57 -0.78
C ALA A 61 -0.53 -6.53 0.67
N LEU A 62 -1.22 -7.18 1.61
CA LEU A 62 -0.79 -7.29 2.99
C LEU A 62 0.53 -8.05 3.12
N VAL A 63 0.65 -9.20 2.43
CA VAL A 63 1.88 -10.01 2.41
C VAL A 63 3.03 -9.19 1.81
N LEU A 64 2.80 -8.47 0.71
CA LEU A 64 3.81 -7.61 0.09
C LEU A 64 4.25 -6.50 1.05
N PHE A 65 3.31 -5.86 1.75
CA PHE A 65 3.61 -4.83 2.74
C PHE A 65 4.44 -5.37 3.91
N VAL A 66 4.04 -6.49 4.51
CA VAL A 66 4.77 -7.13 5.61
C VAL A 66 6.17 -7.58 5.17
N ALA A 67 6.29 -8.19 3.99
CA ALA A 67 7.59 -8.58 3.43
C ALA A 67 8.50 -7.35 3.24
N THR A 68 7.93 -6.21 2.85
CA THR A 68 8.67 -4.95 2.67
C THR A 68 9.18 -4.39 4.01
N ILE A 69 8.36 -4.44 5.07
CA ILE A 69 8.79 -4.04 6.41
C ILE A 69 9.94 -4.92 6.90
N ILE A 70 9.80 -6.24 6.77
CA ILE A 70 10.84 -7.21 7.18
C ILE A 70 12.13 -6.96 6.38
N TYR A 71 12.01 -6.72 5.07
CA TYR A 71 13.16 -6.41 4.22
C TYR A 71 13.89 -5.16 4.68
N PHE A 72 13.19 -4.04 4.90
CA PHE A 72 13.85 -2.83 5.38
C PHE A 72 14.50 -3.04 6.74
N TRP A 73 13.81 -3.69 7.69
CA TRP A 73 14.37 -3.96 8.99
C TRP A 73 15.67 -4.77 8.91
N SER A 74 15.64 -5.89 8.19
CA SER A 74 16.81 -6.76 8.00
C SER A 74 17.95 -6.07 7.24
N TYR A 75 17.63 -5.24 6.24
CA TYR A 75 18.62 -4.48 5.48
C TYR A 75 19.38 -3.49 6.36
N PHE A 76 18.67 -2.68 7.16
CA PHE A 76 19.31 -1.68 8.02
C PHE A 76 20.06 -2.32 9.20
N GLU A 77 19.56 -3.45 9.73
CA GLU A 77 20.28 -4.25 10.73
C GLU A 77 21.58 -4.83 10.15
N SER A 78 21.55 -5.33 8.91
CA SER A 78 22.74 -5.87 8.24
C SER A 78 23.83 -4.81 8.03
N ILE A 79 23.45 -3.56 7.75
CA ILE A 79 24.39 -2.43 7.64
C ILE A 79 25.06 -2.13 8.98
N GLU A 80 24.28 -2.15 10.08
CA GLU A 80 24.82 -1.93 11.42
C GLU A 80 25.85 -3.02 11.78
N VAL A 81 25.50 -4.28 11.55
CA VAL A 81 26.39 -5.43 11.79
C VAL A 81 27.65 -5.33 10.92
N TYR A 82 27.52 -5.00 9.63
CA TYR A 82 28.66 -4.84 8.74
C TYR A 82 29.63 -3.77 9.24
N ARG A 83 29.12 -2.60 9.65
CA ARG A 83 29.93 -1.49 10.17
C ARG A 83 30.69 -1.88 11.42
N GLN A 84 30.07 -2.64 12.32
CA GLN A 84 30.72 -3.15 13.53
C GLN A 84 31.87 -4.12 13.23
N ILE A 85 31.73 -4.97 12.20
CA ILE A 85 32.72 -6.00 11.87
C ILE A 85 33.88 -5.42 11.04
N HIS A 86 33.60 -4.56 10.06
CA HIS A 86 34.58 -4.16 9.04
C HIS A 86 35.19 -2.78 9.26
N GLY A 87 34.67 -1.98 10.20
CA GLY A 87 35.25 -0.68 10.57
C GLY A 87 35.21 0.41 9.49
N GLU A 88 34.62 0.14 8.32
CA GLU A 88 34.49 1.08 7.21
C GLU A 88 33.05 1.54 6.97
N ASP A 89 32.97 2.83 6.62
CA ASP A 89 31.75 3.59 6.34
C ASP A 89 31.50 3.66 4.83
N GLY A 90 31.40 2.51 4.15
CA GLY A 90 30.95 2.47 2.75
C GLY A 90 29.52 3.01 2.56
N PHE A 91 28.79 3.20 3.67
CA PHE A 91 27.41 3.66 3.71
C PHE A 91 27.33 5.12 4.16
N ARG A 92 26.60 5.95 3.41
CA ARG A 92 26.28 7.35 3.75
C ARG A 92 25.33 7.52 4.96
N LEU A 93 25.00 6.45 5.67
CA LEU A 93 23.99 6.46 6.73
C LEU A 93 24.65 6.93 8.04
N ILE A 94 24.13 8.01 8.61
CA ILE A 94 24.60 8.55 9.90
C ILE A 94 24.20 7.59 11.02
N SER A 95 22.98 7.03 10.96
CA SER A 95 22.47 6.07 11.94
C SER A 95 21.53 5.05 11.25
N PRO A 96 22.02 3.86 10.88
CA PRO A 96 21.25 2.85 10.16
C PRO A 96 19.92 2.48 10.84
N LYS A 97 19.89 2.40 12.18
CA LYS A 97 18.66 2.14 12.95
C LYS A 97 17.61 3.24 12.79
N VAL A 98 18.04 4.50 12.94
CA VAL A 98 17.13 5.65 12.87
C VAL A 98 16.62 5.80 11.44
N ASP A 99 17.51 5.64 10.46
CA ASP A 99 17.15 5.65 9.05
C ASP A 99 16.16 4.52 8.74
N GLY A 100 16.38 3.31 9.25
CA GLY A 100 15.44 2.20 9.09
C GLY A 100 14.03 2.49 9.61
N ILE A 101 13.92 3.15 10.78
CA ILE A 101 12.63 3.59 11.31
C ILE A 101 11.94 4.58 10.36
N TYR A 102 12.68 5.55 9.81
CA TYR A 102 12.12 6.50 8.84
C TYR A 102 11.63 5.83 7.57
N TYR A 103 12.35 4.83 7.04
CA TYR A 103 11.90 4.09 5.86
C TYR A 103 10.65 3.24 6.14
N VAL A 104 10.58 2.56 7.28
CA VAL A 104 9.39 1.78 7.69
C VAL A 104 8.19 2.70 7.89
N PHE A 105 8.37 3.86 8.53
CA PHE A 105 7.31 4.83 8.69
C PHE A 105 6.86 5.43 7.36
N GLY A 106 7.82 5.77 6.49
CA GLY A 106 7.56 6.29 5.15
C GLY A 106 6.76 5.32 4.28
N VAL A 107 7.15 4.03 4.24
CA VAL A 107 6.42 3.02 3.46
C VAL A 107 5.02 2.77 4.04
N THR A 108 4.86 2.86 5.36
CA THR A 108 3.55 2.74 6.02
C THR A 108 2.61 3.87 5.61
N ILE A 109 3.08 5.13 5.65
CA ILE A 109 2.31 6.28 5.18
C ILE A 109 1.98 6.14 3.70
N TYR A 110 2.97 5.77 2.87
CA TYR A 110 2.77 5.60 1.44
C TYR A 110 1.72 4.54 1.13
N THR A 111 1.74 3.42 1.86
CA THR A 111 0.73 2.36 1.77
C THR A 111 -0.66 2.87 2.11
N ALA A 112 -0.80 3.65 3.18
CA ALA A 112 -2.07 4.24 3.58
C ALA A 112 -2.63 5.17 2.50
N VAL A 113 -1.77 5.98 1.87
CA VAL A 113 -2.17 6.86 0.76
C VAL A 113 -2.64 6.02 -0.45
N LEU A 114 -1.89 4.99 -0.84
CA LEU A 114 -2.29 4.10 -1.94
C LEU A 114 -3.63 3.40 -1.66
N TYR A 115 -3.84 2.98 -0.42
CA TYR A 115 -5.10 2.40 0.03
C TYR A 115 -6.27 3.38 -0.13
N LEU A 116 -6.10 4.62 0.35
CA LEU A 116 -7.13 5.66 0.19
C LEU A 116 -7.42 5.95 -1.28
N CYS A 117 -6.40 6.06 -2.13
CA CYS A 117 -6.58 6.22 -3.58
C CYS A 117 -7.37 5.05 -4.19
N ALA A 118 -7.09 3.81 -3.78
CA ALA A 118 -7.83 2.64 -4.26
C ALA A 118 -9.32 2.66 -3.84
N VAL A 119 -9.61 3.09 -2.60
CA VAL A 119 -10.98 3.22 -2.10
C VAL A 119 -11.73 4.34 -2.84
N ILE A 120 -11.12 5.51 -3.02
CA ILE A 120 -11.71 6.65 -3.75
C ILE A 120 -12.02 6.25 -5.20
N ASN A 121 -11.04 5.70 -5.91
CA ASN A 121 -11.22 5.25 -7.30
C ASN A 121 -12.35 4.22 -7.45
N ARG A 122 -12.61 3.43 -6.41
CA ARG A 122 -13.73 2.48 -6.39
C ARG A 122 -15.07 3.17 -6.12
N ALA A 123 -15.11 4.07 -5.13
CA ALA A 123 -16.33 4.82 -4.81
C ALA A 123 -16.80 5.64 -6.03
N ASP A 124 -15.88 6.30 -6.73
CA ASP A 124 -16.19 7.06 -7.94
C ASP A 124 -16.77 6.18 -9.06
N LYS A 125 -16.21 4.98 -9.26
CA LYS A 125 -16.73 4.01 -10.24
C LYS A 125 -18.15 3.55 -9.91
N LEU A 126 -18.46 3.30 -8.64
CA LEU A 126 -19.79 2.86 -8.19
C LEU A 126 -20.84 3.96 -8.30
N ILE A 127 -20.47 5.21 -8.01
CA ILE A 127 -21.37 6.37 -8.16
C ILE A 127 -21.69 6.57 -9.63
N LYS A 128 -20.68 6.53 -10.50
CA LYS A 128 -20.88 6.68 -11.95
C LYS A 128 -21.78 5.58 -12.52
N SER A 129 -21.61 4.32 -12.10
CA SER A 129 -22.46 3.22 -12.55
C SER A 129 -23.90 3.24 -12.01
N THR A 130 -24.21 4.09 -11.03
CA THR A 130 -25.57 4.24 -10.48
C THR A 130 -26.36 5.36 -11.20
N ILE A 131 -25.67 6.23 -11.96
CA ILE A 131 -26.26 7.39 -12.65
C ILE A 131 -26.59 7.08 -14.13
N GLU A 132 -25.88 6.14 -14.76
CA GLU A 132 -26.20 5.58 -16.09
C GLU A 132 -27.29 4.50 -16.01
#